data_AF-A0A8J5L9H4-F1
#
_entry.id   AF-A0A8J5L9H4-F1
#
_cell.length_a   1.000
_cell.length_b   1.000
_cell.length_c   1.000
_cell.angle_alpha   90.00
_cell.angle_beta   90.00
_cell.angle_gamma   90.00
#
_symmetry.space_group_name_H-M   'P 1'
#
loop_
_entity.id
_entity.type
_entity.pdbx_description
1 polymer ?
#
loop_
_entity_poly.entity_id
_entity_poly.type
_entity_poly.pdbx_seq_one_letter_code
_entity_poly.pdbx_strand_id
1 'polypeptide(L)'
;MTPPRDEATTLLAQVFSSLVRTVAPLNDLAPPSPLETNSHARSIKTPSLARPYRQPIAVDMESTCCFSLLRTLVLLLLLCVAAAATLDPADFLELQAVRKQLEDMPGSHFFSAWDFTADPCEFPGVFCASGRVVALALGEPRAGSPGLRGRLDPALGRLSALSELSLVPGRVAGPVPDGLARCRDLRFLALSKNLLSGRIPAGLASLPRLRTLDLSYNRLSGPLPPALADAPVLSNIVLCHNQLSGHLPRFRDSAPLLRLDLKRNNLSGSLPPLPPSLHYLALGSNSLTGRVDAVLPRLNRLNFLDLSSNLFSGPIPASVFGFPLETLQLQRNAFAGPLTPRGDVAVAVVDLSYNRFSGSVPPQLASAGRLYLNNNRLTGVVPARLIHGLSGRLQLLYLQHNFLTGIEISPAVAAIPLGAALCLQYNCMVPPFQTPCPLKAGAQGMRPADQCPQWRS
;
A
#
# COMPACT_ATOMS: atom_id res chain seq x y z
N MET A 1 -14.29 45.02 -4.87
CA MET A 1 -13.00 44.29 -4.88
C MET A 1 -13.14 43.08 -3.98
N THR A 2 -13.35 41.91 -4.57
CA THR A 2 -13.01 40.61 -3.96
C THR A 2 -11.72 40.11 -4.64
N PRO A 3 -10.94 39.26 -3.96
CA PRO A 3 -11.00 37.86 -4.35
C PRO A 3 -11.14 36.87 -3.18
N PRO A 4 -11.46 35.58 -3.45
CA PRO A 4 -11.92 34.59 -2.49
C PRO A 4 -11.05 33.30 -2.42
N ARG A 5 -11.52 32.34 -1.60
CA ARG A 5 -11.33 30.86 -1.62
C ARG A 5 -10.21 30.24 -0.78
N ASP A 6 -10.61 29.64 0.34
CA ASP A 6 -9.97 28.48 0.99
C ASP A 6 -11.05 27.58 1.63
N GLU A 7 -11.70 26.73 0.82
CA GLU A 7 -12.59 25.65 1.30
C GLU A 7 -12.31 24.28 0.63
N ALA A 8 -11.37 24.22 -0.33
CA ALA A 8 -11.02 22.97 -1.03
C ALA A 8 -9.93 22.14 -0.33
N THR A 9 -9.24 22.71 0.66
CA THR A 9 -8.15 22.08 1.42
C THR A 9 -8.65 21.25 2.61
N THR A 10 -9.87 21.50 3.10
CA THR A 10 -10.44 20.84 4.29
C THR A 10 -11.09 19.48 3.97
N LEU A 11 -11.60 19.28 2.74
CA LEU A 11 -12.20 18.00 2.31
C LEU A 11 -11.16 16.91 2.01
N LEU A 12 -9.98 17.29 1.51
CA LEU A 12 -8.87 16.35 1.27
C LEU A 12 -8.30 15.76 2.58
N ALA A 13 -8.33 16.51 3.67
CA ALA A 13 -7.87 16.05 4.98
C ALA A 13 -8.83 15.01 5.62
N GLN A 14 -10.14 15.11 5.36
CA GLN A 14 -11.13 14.16 5.89
C GLN A 14 -11.13 12.80 5.15
N VAL A 15 -10.84 12.79 3.84
CA VAL A 15 -10.67 11.55 3.05
C VAL A 15 -9.37 10.82 3.42
N PHE A 16 -8.27 11.55 3.68
CA PHE A 16 -7.04 10.96 4.20
C PHE A 16 -7.21 10.33 5.60
N SER A 17 -7.99 10.98 6.49
CA SER A 17 -8.26 10.48 7.85
C SER A 17 -9.05 9.16 7.85
N SER A 18 -9.94 8.94 6.88
CA SER A 18 -10.74 7.70 6.80
C SER A 18 -9.97 6.51 6.20
N LEU A 19 -8.92 6.74 5.41
CA LEU A 19 -8.07 5.70 4.81
C LEU A 19 -6.85 5.33 5.65
N VAL A 20 -6.45 6.17 6.62
CA VAL A 20 -5.35 5.88 7.56
C VAL A 20 -5.79 4.98 8.74
N ARG A 21 -7.10 4.78 8.96
CA ARG A 21 -7.62 3.95 10.08
C ARG A 21 -7.59 2.43 9.89
N THR A 22 -6.98 1.90 8.84
CA THR A 22 -6.81 0.44 8.65
C THR A 22 -5.42 -0.10 9.01
N VAL A 23 -4.57 0.68 9.70
CA VAL A 23 -3.34 0.18 10.33
C VAL A 23 -3.19 0.79 11.72
N ALA A 24 -3.46 0.01 12.77
CA ALA A 24 -3.07 0.32 14.15
C ALA A 24 -1.57 0.01 14.37
N PRO A 25 -0.89 0.65 15.35
CA PRO A 25 -1.08 0.30 16.76
C PRO A 25 -1.33 1.48 17.72
N LEU A 26 -1.89 1.14 18.90
CA LEU A 26 -2.20 1.97 20.06
C LEU A 26 -0.94 2.39 20.87
N ASN A 27 -0.91 3.64 21.37
CA ASN A 27 -0.93 3.99 22.81
C ASN A 27 -0.76 5.51 23.10
N ASP A 28 -1.82 6.08 23.68
CA ASP A 28 -1.96 7.07 24.76
C ASP A 28 -1.22 8.42 24.84
N LEU A 29 -2.04 9.43 24.52
CA LEU A 29 -2.30 10.78 25.04
C LEU A 29 -2.02 11.12 26.53
N ALA A 30 -1.71 12.41 26.77
CA ALA A 30 -2.43 13.38 27.63
C ALA A 30 -1.74 14.77 27.56
N PRO A 31 -2.39 15.94 27.84
CA PRO A 31 -3.55 16.18 28.71
C PRO A 31 -4.66 17.10 28.13
N PRO A 32 -5.74 17.42 28.90
CA PRO A 32 -6.97 18.06 28.38
C PRO A 32 -7.28 19.50 28.88
N SER A 33 -8.35 20.04 28.25
CA SER A 33 -9.35 21.07 28.65
C SER A 33 -8.97 22.57 28.65
N PRO A 34 -9.96 23.45 28.33
CA PRO A 34 -10.73 24.07 29.41
C PRO A 34 -12.25 24.23 29.17
N LEU A 35 -12.96 24.37 30.29
CA LEU A 35 -14.34 24.85 30.48
C LEU A 35 -14.29 26.03 31.46
N GLU A 36 -15.41 26.78 31.54
CA GLU A 36 -15.78 27.86 32.50
C GLU A 36 -15.42 29.30 32.07
N THR A 37 -16.37 30.18 31.71
CA THR A 37 -17.52 30.86 32.39
C THR A 37 -17.15 32.19 33.08
N ASN A 38 -18.19 33.06 33.15
CA ASN A 38 -18.33 34.33 33.89
C ASN A 38 -17.79 35.61 33.21
N SER A 39 -18.64 36.49 32.69
CA SER A 39 -19.60 37.43 33.33
C SER A 39 -18.95 38.77 33.69
N HIS A 40 -19.55 39.88 33.24
CA HIS A 40 -19.79 41.11 34.02
C HIS A 40 -20.59 42.15 33.21
N ALA A 41 -21.37 42.92 33.97
CA ALA A 41 -22.55 43.69 33.58
C ALA A 41 -22.32 45.21 33.51
N ARG A 42 -23.41 45.94 33.17
CA ARG A 42 -23.75 47.39 33.30
C ARG A 42 -23.79 48.13 31.94
N SER A 43 -24.71 49.05 31.65
CA SER A 43 -25.81 49.67 32.39
C SER A 43 -26.59 50.61 31.44
N ILE A 44 -27.94 50.56 31.50
CA ILE A 44 -28.94 51.66 31.49
C ILE A 44 -28.82 52.81 30.45
N LYS A 45 -29.88 52.98 29.62
CA LYS A 45 -30.77 54.18 29.55
C LYS A 45 -31.78 54.10 28.39
N THR A 46 -33.07 54.12 28.73
CA THR A 46 -34.21 54.67 27.94
C THR A 46 -34.43 56.14 28.41
N PRO A 47 -35.14 57.05 27.69
CA PRO A 47 -36.54 56.97 27.21
C PRO A 47 -36.72 57.64 25.81
N SER A 48 -37.86 57.99 25.20
CA SER A 48 -39.25 58.20 25.59
C SER A 48 -40.19 58.19 24.37
N LEU A 49 -41.49 58.08 24.65
CA LEU A 49 -42.68 58.20 23.80
C LEU A 49 -42.78 59.48 22.95
N ALA A 50 -43.41 59.37 21.77
CA ALA A 50 -44.52 60.24 21.32
C ALA A 50 -45.27 59.66 20.09
N ARG A 51 -46.59 59.45 20.23
CA ARG A 51 -47.63 59.60 19.17
C ARG A 51 -48.25 61.00 19.39
N PRO A 52 -49.02 61.65 18.48
CA PRO A 52 -49.97 61.07 17.51
C PRO A 52 -50.12 61.85 16.17
N TYR A 53 -50.85 61.29 15.18
CA TYR A 53 -52.09 61.86 14.57
C TYR A 53 -52.46 61.11 13.28
N ARG A 54 -53.78 60.95 13.06
CA ARG A 54 -54.43 60.36 11.88
C ARG A 54 -54.83 61.43 10.86
N GLN A 55 -55.03 60.96 9.61
CA GLN A 55 -55.95 61.41 8.54
C GLN A 55 -55.26 61.92 7.24
N PRO A 56 -55.90 61.81 6.05
CA PRO A 56 -55.65 60.71 5.10
C PRO A 56 -55.30 61.24 3.69
N ILE A 57 -55.35 60.35 2.67
CA ILE A 57 -55.53 60.60 1.22
C ILE A 57 -54.30 60.29 0.34
N ALA A 58 -54.64 59.78 -0.85
CA ALA A 58 -53.86 59.55 -2.06
C ALA A 58 -53.21 58.15 -2.20
N VAL A 59 -53.99 57.26 -2.81
CA VAL A 59 -53.51 56.04 -3.46
C VAL A 59 -53.01 56.47 -4.83
N ASP A 60 -51.72 56.33 -5.15
CA ASP A 60 -51.24 56.34 -6.55
C ASP A 60 -49.93 55.57 -6.74
N MET A 61 -50.04 54.45 -7.46
CA MET A 61 -49.27 54.09 -8.66
C MET A 61 -47.72 54.08 -8.68
N GLU A 62 -47.02 53.57 -7.66
CA GLU A 62 -45.58 53.21 -7.79
C GLU A 62 -45.23 51.73 -7.49
N SER A 63 -46.17 50.92 -7.01
CA SER A 63 -45.86 49.55 -6.56
C SER A 63 -45.58 48.53 -7.68
N THR A 64 -46.07 48.73 -8.90
CA THR A 64 -45.98 47.70 -9.96
C THR A 64 -44.55 47.47 -10.48
N CYS A 65 -43.68 48.48 -10.45
CA CYS A 65 -42.29 48.36 -10.93
C CYS A 65 -41.38 47.62 -9.93
N CYS A 66 -41.55 47.88 -8.63
CA CYS A 66 -40.76 47.22 -7.58
C CYS A 66 -41.12 45.73 -7.43
N PHE A 67 -42.40 45.36 -7.59
CA PHE A 67 -42.82 43.96 -7.64
C PHE A 67 -42.35 43.24 -8.91
N SER A 68 -42.22 43.94 -10.04
CA SER A 68 -41.65 43.40 -11.29
C SER A 68 -40.16 43.09 -11.14
N LEU A 69 -39.37 44.02 -10.59
CA LEU A 69 -37.94 43.83 -10.36
C LEU A 69 -37.64 42.76 -9.31
N LEU A 70 -38.43 42.71 -8.23
CA LEU A 70 -38.35 41.67 -7.22
C LEU A 70 -38.76 40.30 -7.79
N ARG A 71 -39.80 40.25 -8.65
CA ARG A 71 -40.18 39.02 -9.36
C ARG A 71 -39.13 38.58 -10.36
N THR A 72 -38.49 39.48 -11.10
CA THR A 72 -37.40 39.12 -12.01
C THR A 72 -36.15 38.70 -11.27
N LEU A 73 -35.84 39.32 -10.11
CA LEU A 73 -34.72 38.93 -9.26
C LEU A 73 -34.98 37.60 -8.57
N VAL A 74 -36.20 37.35 -8.09
CA VAL A 74 -36.65 36.06 -7.53
C VAL A 74 -36.71 35.01 -8.63
N LEU A 75 -37.14 35.33 -9.85
CA LEU A 75 -37.10 34.43 -10.99
C LEU A 75 -35.67 34.13 -11.43
N LEU A 76 -34.77 35.12 -11.42
CA LEU A 76 -33.33 34.92 -11.67
C LEU A 76 -32.69 34.09 -10.55
N LEU A 77 -33.05 34.34 -9.29
CA LEU A 77 -32.61 33.55 -8.14
C LEU A 77 -33.19 32.14 -8.18
N LEU A 78 -34.44 31.95 -8.62
CA LEU A 78 -35.05 30.64 -8.85
C LEU A 78 -34.43 29.93 -10.07
N LEU A 79 -34.05 30.65 -11.13
CA LEU A 79 -33.28 30.14 -12.26
C LEU A 79 -31.83 29.80 -11.86
N CYS A 80 -31.24 30.57 -10.93
CA CYS A 80 -29.92 30.30 -10.36
C CYS A 80 -29.96 29.15 -9.32
N VAL A 81 -31.06 28.99 -8.58
CA VAL A 81 -31.30 27.86 -7.66
C VAL A 81 -31.68 26.60 -8.45
N ALA A 82 -32.36 26.74 -9.60
CA ALA A 82 -32.61 25.65 -10.55
C ALA A 82 -31.39 25.29 -11.41
N ALA A 83 -30.34 26.11 -11.40
CA ALA A 83 -29.01 25.73 -11.87
C ALA A 83 -28.21 25.01 -10.77
N ALA A 84 -28.87 24.25 -9.89
CA ALA A 84 -28.23 23.08 -9.31
C ALA A 84 -27.65 22.30 -10.49
N ALA A 85 -26.32 22.18 -10.56
CA ALA A 85 -25.63 21.64 -11.72
C ALA A 85 -26.11 20.20 -11.96
N THR A 86 -27.15 20.04 -12.77
CA THR A 86 -27.74 18.75 -13.09
C THR A 86 -26.63 17.90 -13.67
N LEU A 87 -26.49 16.68 -13.16
CA LEU A 87 -25.48 15.76 -13.64
C LEU A 87 -25.58 15.62 -15.17
N ASP A 88 -24.42 15.65 -15.83
CA ASP A 88 -24.33 15.51 -17.26
C ASP A 88 -25.06 14.23 -17.73
N PRO A 89 -25.91 14.32 -18.76
CA PRO A 89 -26.71 13.18 -19.22
C PRO A 89 -25.88 11.94 -19.58
N ALA A 90 -24.65 12.11 -20.06
CA ALA A 90 -23.77 10.98 -20.32
C ALA A 90 -23.41 10.27 -19.01
N ASP A 91 -22.96 11.01 -17.99
CA ASP A 91 -22.58 10.44 -16.70
C ASP A 91 -23.78 9.78 -16.00
N PHE A 92 -24.97 10.36 -16.12
CA PHE A 92 -26.21 9.77 -15.63
C PHE A 92 -26.48 8.38 -16.23
N LEU A 93 -26.38 8.24 -17.55
CA LEU A 93 -26.57 6.96 -18.25
C LEU A 93 -25.50 5.93 -17.87
N GLU A 94 -24.25 6.39 -17.65
CA GLU A 94 -23.17 5.51 -17.23
C GLU A 94 -23.38 4.97 -15.80
N LEU A 95 -23.89 5.79 -14.88
CA LEU A 95 -24.26 5.30 -13.53
C LEU A 95 -25.37 4.25 -13.60
N GLN A 96 -26.35 4.40 -14.51
CA GLN A 96 -27.36 3.36 -14.73
C GLN A 96 -26.74 2.06 -15.25
N ALA A 97 -25.76 2.14 -16.15
CA ALA A 97 -25.03 0.96 -16.65
C ALA A 97 -24.25 0.27 -15.51
N VAL A 98 -23.56 1.04 -14.66
CA VAL A 98 -22.84 0.53 -13.48
C VAL A 98 -23.80 -0.21 -12.54
N ARG A 99 -24.94 0.41 -12.21
CA ARG A 99 -25.98 -0.21 -11.37
C ARG A 99 -26.54 -1.49 -11.96
N LYS A 100 -26.62 -1.59 -13.29
CA LYS A 100 -27.14 -2.77 -13.99
C LYS A 100 -26.15 -3.93 -13.98
N GLN A 101 -24.84 -3.66 -14.03
CA GLN A 101 -23.81 -4.70 -14.10
C GLN A 101 -23.31 -5.18 -12.72
N LEU A 102 -23.52 -4.36 -11.69
CA LEU A 102 -23.11 -4.67 -10.32
C LEU A 102 -24.32 -4.87 -9.43
N GLU A 103 -24.21 -5.86 -8.54
CA GLU A 103 -25.27 -6.23 -7.62
C GLU A 103 -24.70 -6.34 -6.21
N ASP A 104 -25.52 -5.99 -5.22
CA ASP A 104 -25.22 -6.23 -3.82
C ASP A 104 -25.03 -7.73 -3.56
N MET A 105 -23.96 -8.08 -2.86
CA MET A 105 -23.84 -9.41 -2.26
C MET A 105 -24.85 -9.55 -1.10
N PRO A 106 -25.28 -10.77 -0.74
CA PRO A 106 -26.13 -10.98 0.43
C PRO A 106 -25.56 -10.29 1.68
N GLY A 107 -26.34 -9.39 2.29
CA GLY A 107 -25.95 -8.57 3.44
C GLY A 107 -25.41 -7.17 3.10
N SER A 108 -25.16 -6.86 1.82
CA SER A 108 -24.90 -5.50 1.32
C SER A 108 -26.21 -4.82 0.96
N HIS A 109 -26.27 -3.51 1.17
CA HIS A 109 -27.40 -2.65 0.78
C HIS A 109 -26.89 -1.37 0.08
N PHE A 110 -25.68 -1.41 -0.49
CA PHE A 110 -25.06 -0.27 -1.15
C PHE A 110 -25.95 0.35 -2.24
N PHE A 111 -26.50 -0.48 -3.12
CA PHE A 111 -27.33 -0.01 -4.23
C PHE A 111 -28.79 0.26 -3.86
N SER A 112 -29.20 -0.02 -2.61
CA SER A 112 -30.57 0.27 -2.16
C SER A 112 -30.89 1.76 -2.17
N ALA A 113 -29.88 2.61 -2.00
CA ALA A 113 -30.00 4.07 -2.00
C ALA A 113 -29.87 4.70 -3.40
N TRP A 114 -29.55 3.92 -4.43
CA TRP A 114 -29.42 4.42 -5.79
C TRP A 114 -30.81 4.49 -6.46
N ASP A 115 -31.53 5.57 -6.15
CA ASP A 115 -32.82 5.90 -6.77
C ASP A 115 -32.64 6.95 -7.87
N PHE A 116 -32.72 6.51 -9.13
CA PHE A 116 -32.55 7.36 -10.31
C PHE A 116 -33.71 8.36 -10.55
N THR A 117 -34.64 8.49 -9.61
CA THR A 117 -35.56 9.64 -9.55
C THR A 117 -34.98 10.86 -8.82
N ALA A 118 -33.89 10.66 -8.06
CA ALA A 118 -33.13 11.71 -7.36
C ALA A 118 -31.83 12.07 -8.11
N ASP A 119 -31.12 13.09 -7.61
CA ASP A 119 -29.81 13.47 -8.14
C ASP A 119 -28.76 12.38 -7.82
N PRO A 120 -28.15 11.72 -8.84
CA PRO A 120 -27.15 10.69 -8.60
C PRO A 120 -25.89 11.17 -7.87
N CYS A 121 -25.64 12.48 -7.83
CA CYS A 121 -24.55 13.05 -7.05
C CYS A 121 -24.74 12.93 -5.53
N GLU A 122 -25.94 12.59 -5.08
CA GLU A 122 -26.26 12.28 -3.67
C GLU A 122 -26.12 10.78 -3.35
N PHE A 123 -25.90 9.94 -4.36
CA PHE A 123 -25.79 8.50 -4.15
C PHE A 123 -24.55 8.14 -3.33
N PRO A 124 -24.65 7.16 -2.41
CA PRO A 124 -23.49 6.67 -1.69
C PRO A 124 -22.38 6.25 -2.65
N GLY A 125 -21.20 6.84 -2.45
CA GLY A 125 -20.02 6.54 -3.25
C GLY A 125 -19.92 7.27 -4.59
N VAL A 126 -20.89 8.11 -4.97
CA VAL A 126 -20.80 8.97 -6.15
C VAL A 126 -20.40 10.37 -5.72
N PHE A 127 -19.35 10.91 -6.34
CA PHE A 127 -18.90 12.27 -6.08
C PHE A 127 -18.84 13.06 -7.37
N CYS A 128 -19.48 14.22 -7.38
CA CYS A 128 -19.57 15.07 -8.54
C CYS A 128 -18.87 16.41 -8.33
N ALA A 129 -18.34 16.99 -9.41
CA ALA A 129 -17.91 18.36 -9.46
C ALA A 129 -18.33 18.99 -10.79
N SER A 130 -18.93 20.18 -10.73
CA SER A 130 -19.40 20.91 -11.92
C SER A 130 -20.31 20.07 -12.84
N GLY A 131 -21.22 19.28 -12.26
CA GLY A 131 -22.15 18.43 -13.02
C GLY A 131 -21.50 17.19 -13.67
N ARG A 132 -20.28 16.81 -13.29
CA ARG A 132 -19.61 15.59 -13.79
C ARG A 132 -19.19 14.69 -12.64
N VAL A 133 -19.24 13.36 -12.83
CA VAL A 133 -18.73 12.39 -11.85
C VAL A 133 -17.21 12.43 -11.84
N VAL A 134 -16.63 12.80 -10.69
CA VAL A 134 -15.18 12.90 -10.49
C VAL A 134 -14.61 11.77 -9.65
N ALA A 135 -15.42 11.12 -8.81
CA ALA A 135 -14.99 9.92 -8.10
C ALA A 135 -16.13 8.92 -7.93
N LEU A 136 -15.78 7.64 -7.99
CA LEU A 136 -16.66 6.52 -7.70
C LEU A 136 -16.01 5.59 -6.66
N ALA A 137 -16.67 5.44 -5.52
CA ALA A 137 -16.32 4.49 -4.46
C ALA A 137 -17.43 3.45 -4.33
N LEU A 138 -17.26 2.31 -4.99
CA LEU A 138 -18.30 1.30 -5.13
C LEU A 138 -18.26 0.29 -3.96
N GLY A 139 -19.39 0.15 -3.27
CA GLY A 139 -19.56 -0.75 -2.12
C GLY A 139 -19.47 -0.03 -0.78
N GLU A 140 -20.04 -0.63 0.27
CA GLU A 140 -20.05 -0.04 1.61
C GLU A 140 -18.65 -0.03 2.25
N PRO A 141 -18.15 1.11 2.75
CA PRO A 141 -16.79 1.22 3.30
C PRO A 141 -16.63 0.58 4.69
N ARG A 142 -17.69 -0.05 5.23
CA ARG A 142 -17.69 -0.64 6.56
C ARG A 142 -16.80 -1.89 6.60
N ALA A 143 -16.03 -2.04 7.67
CA ALA A 143 -15.23 -3.24 7.88
C ALA A 143 -16.15 -4.47 7.92
N GLY A 144 -15.81 -5.49 7.12
CA GLY A 144 -16.63 -6.70 7.01
C GLY A 144 -17.82 -6.60 6.05
N SER A 145 -17.98 -5.49 5.31
CA SER A 145 -18.95 -5.41 4.21
C SER A 145 -18.78 -6.59 3.25
N PRO A 146 -19.86 -7.28 2.84
CA PRO A 146 -19.78 -8.40 1.90
C PRO A 146 -19.48 -7.95 0.46
N GLY A 147 -19.56 -6.63 0.19
CA GLY A 147 -19.18 -6.02 -1.06
C GLY A 147 -20.17 -6.27 -2.20
N LEU A 148 -19.67 -6.13 -3.43
CA LEU A 148 -20.47 -6.24 -4.66
C LEU A 148 -20.07 -7.49 -5.45
N ARG A 149 -20.97 -7.94 -6.33
CA ARG A 149 -20.70 -8.95 -7.38
C ARG A 149 -21.13 -8.43 -8.74
N GLY A 150 -20.81 -9.17 -9.79
CA GLY A 150 -21.11 -8.78 -11.17
C GLY A 150 -19.85 -8.49 -11.96
N ARG A 151 -19.89 -7.51 -12.86
CA ARG A 151 -18.75 -7.13 -13.72
C ARG A 151 -18.62 -5.62 -13.85
N LEU A 152 -17.41 -5.14 -14.11
CA LEU A 152 -17.17 -3.74 -14.43
C LEU A 152 -17.58 -3.48 -15.89
N ASP A 153 -18.44 -2.47 -16.11
CA ASP A 153 -18.88 -2.11 -17.46
C ASP A 153 -17.77 -1.35 -18.21
N PRO A 154 -17.44 -1.69 -19.47
CA PRO A 154 -16.55 -0.88 -20.30
C PRO A 154 -16.96 0.58 -20.47
N ALA A 155 -18.25 0.87 -20.30
CA ALA A 155 -18.81 2.19 -20.43
C ALA A 155 -18.38 3.14 -19.29
N LEU A 156 -17.82 2.62 -18.17
CA LEU A 156 -17.09 3.41 -17.15
C LEU A 156 -16.04 4.36 -17.77
N GLY A 157 -15.47 4.00 -18.92
CA GLY A 157 -14.55 4.84 -19.68
C GLY A 157 -15.13 6.14 -20.23
N ARG A 158 -16.44 6.34 -20.19
CA ARG A 158 -17.14 7.54 -20.67
C ARG A 158 -17.32 8.60 -19.58
N LEU A 159 -17.09 8.25 -18.32
CA LEU A 159 -16.98 9.21 -17.23
C LEU A 159 -15.68 10.02 -17.40
N SER A 160 -15.73 11.03 -18.29
CA SER A 160 -14.54 11.72 -18.79
C SER A 160 -13.78 12.50 -17.70
N ALA A 161 -14.48 12.95 -16.67
CA ALA A 161 -13.92 13.67 -15.52
C ALA A 161 -13.51 12.75 -14.36
N LEU A 162 -13.66 11.43 -14.51
CA LEU A 162 -13.39 10.47 -13.45
C LEU A 162 -11.90 10.52 -13.07
N SER A 163 -11.66 10.91 -11.83
CA SER A 163 -10.33 11.05 -11.24
C SER A 163 -10.01 9.94 -10.25
N GLU A 164 -11.02 9.33 -9.63
CA GLU A 164 -10.83 8.24 -8.68
C GLU A 164 -11.88 7.14 -8.92
N LEU A 165 -11.42 5.90 -9.01
CA LEU A 165 -12.29 4.73 -9.04
C LEU A 165 -11.79 3.73 -8.02
N SER A 166 -12.64 3.41 -7.05
CA SER A 166 -12.37 2.39 -6.04
C SER A 166 -13.52 1.41 -5.91
N LEU A 167 -13.18 0.18 -5.56
CA LEU A 167 -14.13 -0.90 -5.33
C LEU A 167 -13.78 -1.58 -4.00
N VAL A 168 -14.75 -1.67 -3.10
CA VAL A 168 -14.63 -2.41 -1.84
C VAL A 168 -14.41 -3.91 -2.14
N PRO A 169 -13.62 -4.64 -1.32
CA PRO A 169 -13.44 -6.08 -1.49
C PRO A 169 -14.77 -6.83 -1.66
N GLY A 170 -14.82 -7.74 -2.63
CA GLY A 170 -16.07 -8.39 -3.02
C GLY A 170 -15.86 -9.57 -3.97
N ARG A 171 -16.85 -9.78 -4.85
CA ARG A 171 -16.87 -10.85 -5.85
C ARG A 171 -17.08 -10.32 -7.27
N VAL A 172 -16.68 -9.08 -7.56
CA VAL A 172 -16.72 -8.55 -8.92
C VAL A 172 -15.73 -9.31 -9.79
N ALA A 173 -16.19 -9.82 -10.92
CA ALA A 173 -15.44 -10.71 -11.80
C ALA A 173 -15.34 -10.12 -13.22
N GLY A 174 -14.60 -10.83 -14.09
CA GLY A 174 -14.36 -10.40 -15.47
C GLY A 174 -13.16 -9.47 -15.60
N PRO A 175 -12.89 -8.94 -16.81
CA PRO A 175 -11.71 -8.14 -17.05
C PRO A 175 -11.79 -6.74 -16.44
N VAL A 176 -10.62 -6.16 -16.17
CA VAL A 176 -10.51 -4.70 -16.02
C VAL A 176 -10.84 -4.09 -17.38
N PRO A 177 -11.86 -3.21 -17.49
CA PRO A 177 -12.28 -2.76 -18.82
C PRO A 177 -11.24 -1.83 -19.47
N ASP A 178 -10.90 -2.11 -20.73
CA ASP A 178 -9.99 -1.27 -21.53
C ASP A 178 -10.50 0.18 -21.67
N GLY A 179 -11.82 0.38 -21.57
CA GLY A 179 -12.46 1.69 -21.60
C GLY A 179 -11.93 2.68 -20.57
N LEU A 180 -11.44 2.20 -19.42
CA LEU A 180 -10.84 3.05 -18.38
C LEU A 180 -9.62 3.84 -18.87
N ALA A 181 -8.96 3.41 -19.94
CA ALA A 181 -7.88 4.17 -20.58
C ALA A 181 -8.34 5.50 -21.22
N ARG A 182 -9.65 5.73 -21.32
CA ARG A 182 -10.24 7.00 -21.81
C ARG A 182 -10.43 8.03 -20.71
N CYS A 183 -10.42 7.63 -19.43
CA CYS A 183 -10.53 8.54 -18.28
C CYS A 183 -9.20 9.28 -18.07
N ARG A 184 -8.93 10.31 -18.88
CA ARG A 184 -7.65 11.06 -18.88
C ARG A 184 -7.33 11.72 -17.53
N ASP A 185 -8.36 11.97 -16.72
CA ASP A 185 -8.22 12.57 -15.40
C ASP A 185 -7.99 11.57 -14.26
N LEU A 186 -8.02 10.27 -14.55
CA LEU A 186 -7.87 9.21 -13.55
C LEU A 186 -6.50 9.29 -12.87
N ARG A 187 -6.51 9.43 -11.54
CA ARG A 187 -5.36 9.53 -10.64
C ARG A 187 -5.20 8.28 -9.77
N PHE A 188 -6.33 7.71 -9.36
CA PHE A 188 -6.38 6.58 -8.44
C PHE A 188 -7.32 5.50 -8.97
N LEU A 189 -6.79 4.31 -9.20
CA LEU A 189 -7.56 3.12 -9.57
C LEU A 189 -7.27 2.00 -8.57
N ALA A 190 -8.24 1.67 -7.73
CA ALA A 190 -8.12 0.63 -6.70
C ALA A 190 -9.26 -0.39 -6.78
N LEU A 191 -8.96 -1.57 -7.35
CA LEU A 191 -9.91 -2.65 -7.57
C LEU A 191 -9.46 -3.94 -6.85
N SER A 192 -8.78 -3.78 -5.71
CA SER A 192 -8.16 -4.88 -4.98
C SER A 192 -9.20 -5.88 -4.41
N LYS A 193 -8.75 -7.12 -4.13
CA LYS A 193 -9.52 -8.15 -3.40
C LYS A 193 -10.88 -8.46 -4.03
N ASN A 194 -10.85 -8.73 -5.33
CA ASN A 194 -12.01 -9.12 -6.13
C ASN A 194 -11.68 -10.38 -6.96
N LEU A 195 -12.49 -10.71 -7.95
CA LEU A 195 -12.31 -11.85 -8.84
C LEU A 195 -11.98 -11.43 -10.28
N LEU A 196 -11.38 -10.24 -10.45
CA LEU A 196 -11.03 -9.71 -11.77
C LEU A 196 -10.02 -10.61 -12.45
N SER A 197 -10.17 -10.84 -13.75
CA SER A 197 -9.39 -11.80 -14.52
C SER A 197 -8.95 -11.27 -15.88
N GLY A 198 -8.17 -12.04 -16.63
CA GLY A 198 -7.62 -11.58 -17.90
C GLY A 198 -6.43 -10.64 -17.72
N ARG A 199 -6.07 -9.93 -18.79
CA ARG A 199 -4.86 -9.09 -18.83
C ARG A 199 -5.10 -7.72 -18.23
N ILE A 200 -4.04 -7.08 -17.76
CA ILE A 200 -4.06 -5.65 -17.42
C ILE A 200 -4.10 -4.85 -18.73
N PRO A 201 -5.08 -3.95 -18.92
CA PRO A 201 -5.15 -3.10 -20.11
C PRO A 201 -3.91 -2.22 -20.25
N ALA A 202 -3.21 -2.31 -21.38
CA ALA A 202 -2.01 -1.52 -21.62
C ALA A 202 -2.27 0.00 -21.62
N GLY A 203 -3.47 0.42 -22.01
CA GLY A 203 -3.86 1.83 -22.04
C GLY A 203 -3.85 2.52 -20.67
N LEU A 204 -3.97 1.78 -19.57
CA LEU A 204 -3.88 2.35 -18.22
C LEU A 204 -2.50 2.98 -17.95
N ALA A 205 -1.44 2.43 -18.54
CA ALA A 205 -0.09 2.96 -18.39
C ALA A 205 0.11 4.31 -19.12
N SER A 206 -0.74 4.61 -20.12
CA SER A 206 -0.68 5.83 -20.92
C SER A 206 -1.50 6.98 -20.31
N LEU A 207 -2.16 6.77 -19.17
CA LEU A 207 -2.96 7.79 -18.52
C LEU A 207 -2.05 8.89 -17.94
N PRO A 208 -2.27 10.16 -18.31
CA PRO A 208 -1.33 11.24 -18.01
C PRO A 208 -1.33 11.67 -16.53
N ARG A 209 -2.33 11.23 -15.76
CA ARG A 209 -2.54 11.63 -14.37
C ARG A 209 -2.56 10.45 -13.39
N LEU A 210 -2.45 9.20 -13.87
CA LEU A 210 -2.59 8.01 -13.02
C LEU A 210 -1.36 7.83 -12.13
N ARG A 211 -1.55 8.02 -10.82
CA ARG A 211 -0.48 7.93 -9.82
C ARG A 211 -0.45 6.59 -9.09
N THR A 212 -1.62 5.98 -8.90
CA THR A 212 -1.76 4.72 -8.17
C THR A 212 -2.64 3.75 -8.95
N LEU A 213 -2.07 2.56 -9.18
CA LEU A 213 -2.76 1.41 -9.75
C LEU A 213 -2.68 0.25 -8.74
N ASP A 214 -3.81 -0.05 -8.10
CA ASP A 214 -3.96 -1.20 -7.21
C ASP A 214 -4.98 -2.19 -7.78
N LEU A 215 -4.47 -3.32 -8.26
CA LEU A 215 -5.27 -4.46 -8.73
C LEU A 215 -4.92 -5.73 -7.95
N SER A 216 -4.39 -5.59 -6.74
CA SER A 216 -3.92 -6.70 -5.92
C SER A 216 -5.04 -7.67 -5.51
N TYR A 217 -4.69 -8.92 -5.19
CA TYR A 217 -5.65 -9.95 -4.76
C TYR A 217 -6.79 -10.17 -5.77
N ASN A 218 -6.44 -10.43 -7.02
CA ASN A 218 -7.36 -10.76 -8.10
C ASN A 218 -6.88 -12.05 -8.82
N ARG A 219 -7.43 -12.32 -10.00
CA ARG A 219 -7.07 -13.46 -10.87
C ARG A 219 -6.51 -12.97 -12.21
N LEU A 220 -5.84 -11.81 -12.22
CA LEU A 220 -5.26 -11.23 -13.43
C LEU A 220 -4.11 -12.10 -13.93
N SER A 221 -4.02 -12.28 -15.25
CA SER A 221 -3.08 -13.19 -15.89
C SER A 221 -2.42 -12.57 -17.12
N GLY A 222 -1.38 -13.25 -17.61
CA GLY A 222 -0.56 -12.74 -18.71
C GLY A 222 0.51 -11.74 -18.26
N PRO A 223 1.24 -11.13 -19.21
CA PRO A 223 2.37 -10.27 -18.90
C PRO A 223 1.96 -8.89 -18.38
N LEU A 224 2.87 -8.28 -17.61
CA LEU A 224 2.83 -6.84 -17.35
C LEU A 224 2.92 -6.07 -18.68
N PRO A 225 2.05 -5.10 -18.95
CA PRO A 225 2.15 -4.27 -20.15
C PRO A 225 3.51 -3.54 -20.18
N PRO A 226 4.28 -3.64 -21.29
CA PRO A 226 5.56 -2.93 -21.41
C PRO A 226 5.44 -1.42 -21.20
N ALA A 227 4.30 -0.84 -21.60
CA ALA A 227 3.99 0.59 -21.43
C ALA A 227 4.04 1.06 -19.97
N LEU A 228 3.91 0.18 -18.97
CA LEU A 228 4.08 0.55 -17.55
C LEU A 228 5.48 1.12 -17.26
N ALA A 229 6.50 0.72 -18.04
CA ALA A 229 7.85 1.27 -17.91
C ALA A 229 7.97 2.74 -18.34
N ASP A 230 7.04 3.20 -19.17
CA ASP A 230 7.02 4.54 -19.76
C ASP A 230 5.91 5.42 -19.15
N ALA A 231 5.21 4.94 -18.12
CA ALA A 231 4.11 5.66 -17.51
C ALA A 231 4.61 6.98 -16.89
N PRO A 232 4.05 8.14 -17.28
CA PRO A 232 4.69 9.44 -17.04
C PRO A 232 4.67 9.88 -15.58
N VAL A 233 3.64 9.46 -14.83
CA VAL A 233 3.38 9.91 -13.45
C VAL A 233 3.04 8.78 -12.48
N LEU A 234 3.16 7.52 -12.92
CA LEU A 234 2.75 6.36 -12.13
C LEU A 234 3.78 6.09 -11.03
N SER A 235 3.32 6.25 -9.79
CA SER A 235 4.17 6.20 -8.59
C SER A 235 3.99 4.93 -7.78
N ASN A 236 2.80 4.33 -7.80
CA ASN A 236 2.47 3.13 -7.03
C ASN A 236 1.84 2.08 -7.94
N ILE A 237 2.51 0.94 -8.07
CA ILE A 237 2.01 -0.24 -8.78
C ILE A 237 1.86 -1.37 -7.76
N VAL A 238 0.63 -1.75 -7.46
CA VAL A 238 0.30 -2.81 -6.50
C VAL A 238 -0.52 -3.88 -7.22
N LEU A 239 0.15 -4.97 -7.58
CA LEU A 239 -0.41 -6.08 -8.36
C LEU A 239 -0.15 -7.44 -7.71
N CYS A 240 0.18 -7.44 -6.41
CA CYS A 240 0.46 -8.66 -5.67
C CYS A 240 -0.76 -9.59 -5.61
N HIS A 241 -0.52 -10.89 -5.40
CA HIS A 241 -1.57 -11.91 -5.36
C HIS A 241 -2.43 -11.94 -6.63
N ASN A 242 -1.78 -12.17 -7.77
CA ASN A 242 -2.41 -12.41 -9.07
C ASN A 242 -1.75 -13.62 -9.74
N GLN A 243 -2.04 -13.84 -11.03
CA GLN A 243 -1.49 -14.90 -11.87
C GLN A 243 -0.65 -14.30 -13.01
N LEU A 244 -0.06 -13.12 -12.79
CA LEU A 244 0.74 -12.41 -13.79
C LEU A 244 2.00 -13.22 -14.11
N SER A 245 2.40 -13.23 -15.38
CA SER A 245 3.52 -14.04 -15.88
C SER A 245 4.48 -13.25 -16.75
N GLY A 246 5.54 -13.88 -17.23
CA GLY A 246 6.55 -13.22 -18.06
C GLY A 246 7.48 -12.30 -17.26
N HIS A 247 8.14 -11.38 -17.98
CA HIS A 247 9.26 -10.60 -17.45
C HIS A 247 8.79 -9.25 -16.89
N LEU A 248 9.56 -8.70 -15.94
CA LEU A 248 9.40 -7.30 -15.55
C LEU A 248 9.78 -6.39 -16.73
N PRO A 249 9.01 -5.33 -17.02
CA PRO A 249 9.37 -4.37 -18.05
C PRO A 249 10.58 -3.53 -17.60
N ARG A 250 11.35 -3.02 -18.56
CA ARG A 250 12.54 -2.22 -18.28
C ARG A 250 12.14 -0.77 -18.00
N PHE A 251 11.93 -0.44 -16.74
CA PHE A 251 11.62 0.92 -16.29
C PHE A 251 12.77 1.88 -16.63
N ARG A 252 12.41 3.10 -17.03
CA ARG A 252 13.38 4.19 -17.21
C ARG A 252 13.90 4.64 -15.85
N ASP A 253 15.17 5.06 -15.79
CA ASP A 253 15.74 5.64 -14.56
C ASP A 253 14.95 6.87 -14.07
N SER A 254 14.32 7.61 -14.98
CA SER A 254 13.49 8.79 -14.67
C SER A 254 12.05 8.46 -14.25
N ALA A 255 11.66 7.18 -14.21
CA ALA A 255 10.30 6.82 -13.83
C ALA A 255 10.02 7.26 -12.38
N PRO A 256 8.87 7.89 -12.10
CA PRO A 256 8.53 8.41 -10.77
C PRO A 256 8.06 7.30 -9.80
N LEU A 257 8.47 6.05 -10.04
CA LEU A 257 7.98 4.88 -9.33
C LEU A 257 8.57 4.81 -7.91
N LEU A 258 7.70 4.88 -6.91
CA LEU A 258 8.06 4.83 -5.49
C LEU A 258 7.79 3.43 -4.89
N ARG A 259 6.71 2.78 -5.35
CA ARG A 259 6.28 1.47 -4.85
C ARG A 259 6.00 0.51 -5.99
N LEU A 260 6.66 -0.64 -5.95
CA LEU A 260 6.41 -1.78 -6.84
C LEU A 260 6.15 -3.04 -6.00
N ASP A 261 4.90 -3.50 -5.99
CA ASP A 261 4.47 -4.69 -5.28
C ASP A 261 3.89 -5.73 -6.26
N LEU A 262 4.71 -6.73 -6.59
CA LEU A 262 4.39 -7.82 -7.53
C LEU A 262 4.45 -9.19 -6.84
N LYS A 263 4.47 -9.21 -5.51
CA LYS A 263 4.58 -10.42 -4.68
C LYS A 263 3.48 -11.43 -5.04
N ARG A 264 3.79 -12.73 -5.00
CA ARG A 264 2.84 -13.83 -5.27
C ARG A 264 2.18 -13.70 -6.65
N ASN A 265 3.02 -13.83 -7.67
CA ASN A 265 2.65 -13.96 -9.07
C ASN A 265 3.47 -15.11 -9.70
N ASN A 266 3.41 -15.27 -11.02
CA ASN A 266 4.18 -16.24 -11.78
C ASN A 266 5.22 -15.56 -12.70
N LEU A 267 5.80 -14.44 -12.23
CA LEU A 267 6.80 -13.67 -12.99
C LEU A 267 8.11 -14.45 -13.09
N SER A 268 8.80 -14.29 -14.21
CA SER A 268 10.03 -15.01 -14.53
C SER A 268 11.09 -14.11 -15.17
N GLY A 269 12.28 -14.67 -15.38
CA GLY A 269 13.43 -13.94 -15.92
C GLY A 269 14.15 -13.11 -14.86
N SER A 270 15.14 -12.33 -15.33
CA SER A 270 16.00 -11.54 -14.45
C SER A 270 15.44 -10.16 -14.14
N LEU A 271 15.93 -9.53 -13.07
CA LEU A 271 15.57 -8.14 -12.78
C LEU A 271 16.16 -7.19 -13.84
N PRO A 272 15.33 -6.44 -14.57
CA PRO A 272 15.83 -5.34 -15.38
C PRO A 272 16.31 -4.19 -14.48
N PRO A 273 16.98 -3.17 -15.03
CA PRO A 273 17.19 -1.91 -14.34
C PRO A 273 15.87 -1.37 -13.76
N LEU A 274 15.90 -1.03 -12.48
CA LEU A 274 14.80 -0.42 -11.75
C LEU A 274 15.18 1.02 -11.39
N PRO A 275 14.20 1.94 -11.31
CA PRO A 275 14.50 3.34 -11.09
C PRO A 275 14.97 3.58 -9.65
N PRO A 276 15.97 4.46 -9.43
CA PRO A 276 16.51 4.76 -8.09
C PRO A 276 15.51 5.50 -7.18
N SER A 277 14.37 5.94 -7.72
CA SER A 277 13.25 6.53 -6.97
C SER A 277 12.49 5.53 -6.09
N LEU A 278 12.69 4.22 -6.26
CA LEU A 278 11.99 3.19 -5.49
C LEU A 278 12.31 3.23 -4.00
N HIS A 279 11.25 3.19 -3.19
CA HIS A 279 11.31 3.04 -1.74
C HIS A 279 10.81 1.65 -1.31
N TYR A 280 9.84 1.08 -2.01
CA TYR A 280 9.24 -0.20 -1.68
C TYR A 280 9.32 -1.16 -2.86
N LEU A 281 10.01 -2.29 -2.67
CA LEU A 281 10.14 -3.35 -3.66
C LEU A 281 9.76 -4.71 -3.07
N ALA A 282 8.63 -5.26 -3.51
CA ALA A 282 8.18 -6.59 -3.11
C ALA A 282 7.98 -7.48 -4.34
N LEU A 283 8.87 -8.44 -4.51
CA LEU A 283 8.88 -9.40 -5.62
C LEU A 283 8.80 -10.86 -5.12
N GLY A 284 8.58 -11.07 -3.82
CA GLY A 284 8.61 -12.39 -3.22
C GLY A 284 7.59 -13.36 -3.81
N SER A 285 7.87 -14.67 -3.74
CA SER A 285 6.99 -15.73 -4.26
C SER A 285 6.69 -15.56 -5.76
N ASN A 286 7.74 -15.58 -6.58
CA ASN A 286 7.67 -15.61 -8.04
C ASN A 286 8.67 -16.67 -8.56
N SER A 287 8.95 -16.69 -9.87
CA SER A 287 9.98 -17.53 -10.50
C SER A 287 11.11 -16.70 -11.12
N LEU A 288 11.45 -15.57 -10.48
CA LEU A 288 12.50 -14.66 -10.95
C LEU A 288 13.88 -15.27 -10.76
N THR A 289 14.77 -15.06 -11.74
CA THR A 289 16.10 -15.66 -11.83
C THR A 289 17.19 -14.59 -11.94
N GLY A 290 18.44 -15.01 -12.12
CA GLY A 290 19.55 -14.12 -12.38
C GLY A 290 20.12 -13.45 -11.13
N ARG A 291 21.07 -12.53 -11.35
CA ARG A 291 21.82 -11.86 -10.29
C ARG A 291 21.22 -10.49 -9.97
N VAL A 292 21.44 -10.04 -8.74
CA VAL A 292 20.89 -8.77 -8.22
C VAL A 292 21.97 -7.75 -7.89
N ASP A 293 23.25 -8.12 -8.06
CA ASP A 293 24.45 -7.35 -7.74
C ASP A 293 24.59 -6.06 -8.58
N ALA A 294 24.08 -6.03 -9.81
CA ALA A 294 24.06 -4.83 -10.65
C ALA A 294 22.88 -3.89 -10.34
N VAL A 295 21.77 -4.41 -9.81
CA VAL A 295 20.51 -3.66 -9.66
C VAL A 295 20.39 -3.05 -8.27
N LEU A 296 20.56 -3.85 -7.21
CA LEU A 296 20.32 -3.39 -5.84
C LEU A 296 21.20 -2.21 -5.42
N PRO A 297 22.49 -2.09 -5.78
CA PRO A 297 23.30 -0.95 -5.35
C PRO A 297 22.78 0.41 -5.83
N ARG A 298 21.95 0.44 -6.89
CA ARG A 298 21.34 1.68 -7.41
C ARG A 298 20.11 2.12 -6.62
N LEU A 299 19.51 1.23 -5.82
CA LEU A 299 18.24 1.46 -5.13
C LEU A 299 18.45 1.93 -3.68
N ASN A 300 19.18 3.03 -3.52
CA ASN A 300 19.62 3.57 -2.23
C ASN A 300 18.51 4.22 -1.38
N ARG A 301 17.28 4.35 -1.91
CA ARG A 301 16.10 4.88 -1.20
C ARG A 301 15.18 3.80 -0.64
N LEU A 302 15.53 2.52 -0.82
CA LEU A 302 14.70 1.42 -0.34
C LEU A 302 14.58 1.42 1.19
N ASN A 303 13.33 1.37 1.66
CA ASN A 303 12.97 1.11 3.06
C ASN A 303 12.22 -0.22 3.24
N PHE A 304 11.82 -0.88 2.13
CA PHE A 304 11.26 -2.22 2.13
C PHE A 304 11.78 -3.04 0.95
N LEU A 305 12.27 -4.25 1.24
CA LEU A 305 12.77 -5.20 0.24
C LEU A 305 12.35 -6.64 0.57
N ASP A 306 11.55 -7.24 -0.31
CA ASP A 306 11.21 -8.66 -0.27
C ASP A 306 11.51 -9.31 -1.63
N LEU A 307 12.57 -10.14 -1.67
CA LEU A 307 12.92 -10.97 -2.84
C LEU A 307 12.74 -12.47 -2.54
N SER A 308 12.09 -12.81 -1.42
CA SER A 308 12.01 -14.17 -0.91
C SER A 308 11.30 -15.13 -1.86
N SER A 309 11.59 -16.43 -1.79
CA SER A 309 10.92 -17.47 -2.58
C SER A 309 10.95 -17.18 -4.08
N ASN A 310 12.16 -17.09 -4.62
CA ASN A 310 12.46 -16.93 -6.04
C ASN A 310 13.63 -17.87 -6.42
N LEU A 311 14.20 -17.69 -7.61
CA LEU A 311 15.34 -18.45 -8.13
C LEU A 311 16.55 -17.53 -8.36
N PHE A 312 16.66 -16.42 -7.62
CA PHE A 312 17.80 -15.50 -7.73
C PHE A 312 19.10 -16.19 -7.34
N SER A 313 20.19 -15.83 -7.99
CA SER A 313 21.50 -16.46 -7.82
C SER A 313 22.63 -15.45 -7.73
N GLY A 314 23.84 -15.95 -7.44
CA GLY A 314 25.02 -15.11 -7.28
C GLY A 314 25.07 -14.40 -5.91
N PRO A 315 26.05 -13.49 -5.72
CA PRO A 315 26.25 -12.79 -4.47
C PRO A 315 25.20 -11.70 -4.24
N ILE A 316 24.96 -11.41 -2.97
CA ILE A 316 24.24 -10.21 -2.55
C ILE A 316 25.26 -9.08 -2.32
N PRO A 317 24.99 -7.86 -2.84
CA PRO A 317 25.93 -6.75 -2.65
C PRO A 317 25.87 -6.22 -1.21
N ALA A 318 27.03 -5.78 -0.71
CA ALA A 318 27.17 -5.28 0.66
C ALA A 318 26.23 -4.11 1.02
N SER A 319 25.79 -3.34 0.01
CA SER A 319 24.86 -2.22 0.18
C SER A 319 23.50 -2.63 0.75
N VAL A 320 23.05 -3.88 0.51
CA VAL A 320 21.76 -4.39 1.00
C VAL A 320 21.68 -4.34 2.52
N PHE A 321 22.82 -4.56 3.19
CA PHE A 321 22.89 -4.52 4.66
C PHE A 321 22.88 -3.09 5.24
N GLY A 322 23.10 -2.08 4.39
CA GLY A 322 23.09 -0.67 4.77
C GLY A 322 21.78 0.06 4.47
N PHE A 323 20.79 -0.63 3.87
CA PHE A 323 19.48 -0.03 3.62
C PHE A 323 18.71 0.17 4.95
N PRO A 324 17.93 1.26 5.09
CA PRO A 324 17.12 1.54 6.27
C PRO A 324 15.86 0.66 6.30
N LEU A 325 16.04 -0.66 6.36
CA LEU A 325 14.96 -1.65 6.32
C LEU A 325 14.50 -2.03 7.73
N GLU A 326 13.19 -2.24 7.89
CA GLU A 326 12.64 -2.93 9.06
C GLU A 326 12.90 -4.44 8.98
N THR A 327 12.67 -5.02 7.80
CA THR A 327 12.87 -6.44 7.53
C THR A 327 13.63 -6.65 6.22
N LEU A 328 14.63 -7.54 6.23
CA LEU A 328 15.36 -7.99 5.06
C LEU A 328 14.97 -9.44 4.74
N GLN A 329 14.22 -9.65 3.67
CA GLN A 329 13.65 -10.95 3.28
C GLN A 329 14.23 -11.46 1.96
N LEU A 330 15.25 -12.33 2.03
CA LEU A 330 15.92 -12.92 0.86
C LEU A 330 15.86 -14.46 0.85
N GLN A 331 15.12 -15.04 1.79
CA GLN A 331 15.06 -16.48 2.00
C GLN A 331 14.50 -17.24 0.81
N ARG A 332 14.84 -18.53 0.71
CA ARG A 332 14.37 -19.44 -0.36
C ARG A 332 14.72 -18.92 -1.75
N ASN A 333 16.02 -18.77 -1.98
CA ASN A 333 16.61 -18.42 -3.27
C ASN A 333 17.83 -19.32 -3.52
N ALA A 334 18.60 -19.02 -4.57
CA ALA A 334 19.88 -19.63 -4.86
C ALA A 334 21.05 -18.66 -4.68
N PHE A 335 20.90 -17.61 -3.83
CA PHE A 335 21.98 -16.67 -3.53
C PHE A 335 23.18 -17.40 -2.94
N ALA A 336 24.39 -17.00 -3.33
CA ALA A 336 25.63 -17.72 -3.03
C ALA A 336 26.78 -16.76 -2.72
N GLY A 337 27.90 -17.30 -2.26
CA GLY A 337 29.08 -16.50 -1.91
C GLY A 337 29.02 -15.94 -0.48
N PRO A 338 30.04 -15.17 -0.08
CA PRO A 338 30.18 -14.66 1.27
C PRO A 338 29.23 -13.51 1.58
N LEU A 339 28.78 -13.46 2.82
CA LEU A 339 28.07 -12.31 3.39
C LEU A 339 29.11 -11.23 3.74
N THR A 340 28.98 -10.03 3.17
CA THR A 340 29.98 -8.95 3.32
C THR A 340 29.37 -7.63 3.82
N PRO A 341 28.68 -7.60 4.97
CA PRO A 341 28.19 -6.35 5.55
C PRO A 341 29.35 -5.39 5.85
N ARG A 342 29.22 -4.11 5.45
CA ARG A 342 30.25 -3.07 5.69
C ARG A 342 30.26 -2.54 7.13
N GLY A 343 29.16 -2.71 7.85
CA GLY A 343 28.98 -2.25 9.22
C GLY A 343 27.88 -3.05 9.91
N ASP A 344 27.58 -2.70 11.16
CA ASP A 344 26.60 -3.41 11.96
C ASP A 344 25.20 -3.35 11.34
N VAL A 345 24.55 -4.52 11.27
CA VAL A 345 23.25 -4.68 10.61
C VAL A 345 22.14 -4.56 11.65
N ALA A 346 21.61 -3.35 11.83
CA ALA A 346 20.59 -3.03 12.84
C ALA A 346 19.14 -3.24 12.36
N VAL A 347 18.90 -4.28 11.54
CA VAL A 347 17.59 -4.64 10.98
C VAL A 347 16.83 -5.52 11.98
N ALA A 348 15.52 -5.31 12.14
CA ALA A 348 14.72 -6.04 13.13
C ALA A 348 14.61 -7.54 12.79
N VAL A 349 14.43 -7.87 11.50
CA VAL A 349 14.38 -9.25 11.02
C VAL A 349 15.25 -9.40 9.77
N VAL A 350 16.23 -10.30 9.83
CA VAL A 350 17.09 -10.67 8.71
C VAL A 350 16.87 -12.14 8.40
N ASP A 351 16.18 -12.42 7.30
CA ASP A 351 15.93 -13.78 6.83
C ASP A 351 16.68 -14.06 5.52
N LEU A 352 17.78 -14.80 5.67
CA LEU A 352 18.65 -15.27 4.58
C LEU A 352 18.60 -16.79 4.46
N SER A 353 17.63 -17.44 5.11
CA SER A 353 17.55 -18.89 5.19
C SER A 353 17.26 -19.53 3.83
N TYR A 354 17.56 -20.83 3.67
CA TYR A 354 17.30 -21.57 2.43
C TYR A 354 17.94 -20.91 1.20
N ASN A 355 19.26 -20.73 1.26
CA ASN A 355 20.08 -20.19 0.19
C ASN A 355 21.35 -21.06 0.03
N ARG A 356 22.34 -20.55 -0.68
CA ARG A 356 23.65 -21.19 -0.89
C ARG A 356 24.79 -20.29 -0.38
N PHE A 357 24.51 -19.40 0.58
CA PHE A 357 25.54 -18.52 1.16
C PHE A 357 26.67 -19.36 1.77
N SER A 358 27.90 -18.94 1.52
CA SER A 358 29.11 -19.67 1.89
C SER A 358 30.10 -18.78 2.64
N GLY A 359 31.19 -19.37 3.15
CA GLY A 359 32.16 -18.65 3.97
C GLY A 359 31.69 -18.49 5.42
N SER A 360 32.41 -17.67 6.18
CA SER A 360 32.17 -17.44 7.60
C SER A 360 30.95 -16.57 7.86
N VAL A 361 30.30 -16.77 9.00
CA VAL A 361 29.24 -15.88 9.49
C VAL A 361 29.84 -14.53 9.91
N PRO A 362 29.40 -13.39 9.36
CA PRO A 362 29.95 -12.09 9.74
C PRO A 362 29.51 -11.67 11.14
N PRO A 363 30.43 -11.19 12.01
CA PRO A 363 30.08 -10.71 13.35
C PRO A 363 29.20 -9.45 13.34
N GLN A 364 29.18 -8.68 12.25
CA GLN A 364 28.36 -7.47 12.09
C GLN A 364 26.85 -7.77 12.11
N LEU A 365 26.44 -9.03 11.92
CA LEU A 365 25.04 -9.45 12.01
C LEU A 365 24.54 -9.58 13.46
N ALA A 366 25.43 -9.48 14.45
CA ALA A 366 25.08 -9.59 15.88
C ALA A 366 24.08 -8.52 16.37
N SER A 367 24.00 -7.39 15.67
CA SER A 367 23.12 -6.27 16.02
C SER A 367 21.69 -6.40 15.48
N ALA A 368 21.40 -7.46 14.71
CA ALA A 368 20.06 -7.73 14.19
C ALA A 368 19.11 -8.17 15.32
N GLY A 369 17.79 -8.02 15.13
CA GLY A 369 16.80 -8.48 16.11
C GLY A 369 16.53 -9.99 16.03
N ARG A 370 16.27 -10.51 14.84
CA ARG A 370 16.06 -11.94 14.57
C ARG A 370 16.82 -12.32 13.31
N LEU A 371 17.65 -13.35 13.40
CA LEU A 371 18.57 -13.74 12.34
C LEU A 371 18.35 -15.21 11.93
N TYR A 372 17.92 -15.40 10.69
CA TYR A 372 17.71 -16.70 10.08
C TYR A 372 18.78 -16.94 9.01
N LEU A 373 19.74 -17.81 9.33
CA LEU A 373 20.85 -18.23 8.46
C LEU A 373 20.80 -19.73 8.16
N ASN A 374 19.75 -20.42 8.61
CA ASN A 374 19.61 -21.85 8.45
C ASN A 374 19.49 -22.29 6.99
N ASN A 375 19.85 -23.55 6.71
CA ASN A 375 19.80 -24.13 5.36
C ASN A 375 20.64 -23.31 4.35
N ASN A 376 21.92 -23.16 4.66
CA ASN A 376 22.92 -22.51 3.82
C ASN A 376 24.17 -23.38 3.72
N ARG A 377 25.26 -22.82 3.18
CA ARG A 377 26.58 -23.46 3.06
C ARG A 377 27.64 -22.74 3.90
N LEU A 378 27.23 -22.12 5.01
CA LEU A 378 28.14 -21.35 5.87
C LEU A 378 29.10 -22.31 6.59
N THR A 379 30.36 -21.87 6.73
CA THR A 379 31.47 -22.66 7.27
C THR A 379 32.22 -21.89 8.36
N GLY A 380 33.15 -22.57 9.03
CA GLY A 380 33.98 -21.96 10.06
C GLY A 380 33.28 -21.89 11.41
N VAL A 381 33.81 -21.06 12.30
CA VAL A 381 33.29 -20.88 13.65
C VAL A 381 32.24 -19.78 13.71
N VAL A 382 31.24 -19.93 14.58
CA VAL A 382 30.28 -18.88 14.90
C VAL A 382 30.99 -17.81 15.74
N PRO A 383 31.05 -16.55 15.30
CA PRO A 383 31.72 -15.48 16.04
C PRO A 383 31.15 -15.26 17.44
N ALA A 384 32.01 -14.99 18.41
CA ALA A 384 31.59 -14.76 19.81
C ALA A 384 30.64 -13.56 19.93
N ARG A 385 30.78 -12.55 19.05
CA ARG A 385 29.92 -11.37 19.01
C ARG A 385 28.45 -11.71 18.76
N LEU A 386 28.14 -12.74 17.97
CA LEU A 386 26.76 -13.19 17.73
C LEU A 386 26.16 -13.85 18.97
N ILE A 387 26.95 -14.63 19.70
CA ILE A 387 26.52 -15.26 20.94
C ILE A 387 26.28 -14.18 22.02
N HIS A 388 27.19 -13.23 22.16
CA HIS A 388 27.00 -12.08 23.05
C HIS A 388 25.78 -11.24 22.63
N GLY A 389 25.54 -11.10 21.34
CA GLY A 389 24.36 -10.42 20.79
C GLY A 389 23.05 -10.98 21.33
N LEU A 390 22.98 -12.28 21.65
CA LEU A 390 21.79 -12.94 22.22
C LEU A 390 21.41 -12.41 23.62
N SER A 391 22.36 -11.79 24.33
CA SER A 391 22.11 -11.08 25.60
C SER A 391 21.69 -9.63 25.41
N GLY A 392 21.69 -9.14 24.17
CA GLY A 392 21.30 -7.78 23.82
C GLY A 392 20.08 -7.76 22.91
N ARG A 393 20.24 -7.14 21.73
CA ARG A 393 19.15 -6.92 20.77
C ARG A 393 18.76 -8.19 20.00
N LEU A 394 19.68 -9.12 19.79
CA LEU A 394 19.41 -10.36 19.06
C LEU A 394 18.61 -11.30 19.95
N GLN A 395 17.39 -11.64 19.53
CA GLN A 395 16.53 -12.56 20.27
C GLN A 395 16.51 -13.95 19.66
N LEU A 396 16.87 -14.08 18.39
CA LEU A 396 16.78 -15.34 17.65
C LEU A 396 17.96 -15.48 16.69
N LEU A 397 18.66 -16.61 16.76
CA LEU A 397 19.74 -16.99 15.89
C LEU A 397 19.58 -18.42 15.41
N TYR A 398 19.12 -18.59 14.17
CA TYR A 398 18.94 -19.90 13.53
C TYR A 398 20.08 -20.17 12.54
N LEU A 399 20.88 -21.19 12.85
CA LEU A 399 22.08 -21.58 12.10
C LEU A 399 22.04 -23.04 11.65
N GLN A 400 20.94 -23.76 11.91
CA GLN A 400 20.83 -25.18 11.61
C GLN A 400 20.97 -25.48 10.11
N HIS A 401 21.41 -26.69 9.78
CA HIS A 401 21.68 -27.11 8.40
C HIS A 401 22.71 -26.20 7.68
N ASN A 402 23.86 -26.02 8.31
CA ASN A 402 25.07 -25.42 7.71
C ASN A 402 26.25 -26.40 7.85
N PHE A 403 27.48 -25.90 7.70
CA PHE A 403 28.74 -26.64 7.84
C PHE A 403 29.66 -25.96 8.86
N LEU A 404 29.07 -25.40 9.92
CA LEU A 404 29.79 -24.71 10.99
C LEU A 404 30.54 -25.73 11.86
N THR A 405 31.71 -25.35 12.36
CA THR A 405 32.64 -26.27 13.04
C THR A 405 32.87 -25.98 14.51
N GLY A 406 32.29 -24.89 15.01
CA GLY A 406 32.33 -24.56 16.43
C GLY A 406 31.77 -23.17 16.72
N ILE A 407 31.91 -22.76 17.97
CA ILE A 407 31.66 -21.39 18.43
C ILE A 407 33.00 -20.83 18.90
N GLU A 408 33.30 -19.59 18.54
CA GLU A 408 34.49 -18.89 19.01
C GLU A 408 34.45 -18.70 20.54
N ILE A 409 35.53 -19.06 21.21
CA ILE A 409 35.61 -19.07 22.69
C ILE A 409 35.70 -17.63 23.20
N SER A 410 34.81 -17.28 24.12
CA SER A 410 34.83 -16.01 24.85
C SER A 410 34.23 -16.22 26.25
N PRO A 411 34.67 -15.48 27.29
CA PRO A 411 34.09 -15.56 28.63
C PRO A 411 32.56 -15.34 28.67
N ALA A 412 31.99 -14.72 27.63
CA ALA A 412 30.55 -14.49 27.48
C ALA A 412 29.73 -15.73 27.03
N VAL A 413 30.36 -16.86 26.72
CA VAL A 413 29.68 -18.07 26.19
C VAL A 413 29.05 -18.94 27.31
N ALA A 414 29.03 -18.47 28.55
CA ALA A 414 28.65 -19.29 29.71
C ALA A 414 27.18 -19.77 29.73
N ALA A 415 26.23 -18.98 29.20
CA ALA A 415 24.82 -19.35 29.14
C ALA A 415 24.05 -18.54 28.09
N ILE A 416 22.98 -19.13 27.53
CA ILE A 416 22.05 -18.44 26.63
C ILE A 416 20.89 -17.87 27.48
N PRO A 417 20.54 -16.59 27.34
CA PRO A 417 19.45 -15.98 28.10
C PRO A 417 18.10 -16.67 27.90
N LEU A 418 17.26 -16.72 28.95
CA LEU A 418 15.94 -17.39 28.97
C LEU A 418 14.93 -16.87 27.93
N GLY A 419 15.18 -15.71 27.30
CA GLY A 419 14.34 -15.14 26.24
C GLY A 419 14.93 -15.23 24.83
N ALA A 420 16.13 -15.80 24.68
CA ALA A 420 16.84 -15.90 23.42
C ALA A 420 16.77 -17.32 22.85
N ALA A 421 16.65 -17.44 21.53
CA ALA A 421 16.62 -18.72 20.84
C ALA A 421 17.88 -18.89 19.97
N LEU A 422 18.62 -19.97 20.18
CA LEU A 422 19.75 -20.38 19.34
C LEU A 422 19.45 -21.76 18.77
N CYS A 423 19.63 -21.97 17.47
CA CYS A 423 19.49 -23.30 16.88
C CYS A 423 20.73 -23.65 16.04
N LEU A 424 21.45 -24.69 16.46
CA LEU A 424 22.72 -25.12 15.88
C LEU A 424 22.69 -26.54 15.29
N GLN A 425 21.55 -27.21 15.32
CA GLN A 425 21.41 -28.59 14.86
C GLN A 425 21.92 -28.80 13.43
N TYR A 426 22.36 -30.01 13.11
CA TYR A 426 22.77 -30.38 11.76
C TYR A 426 23.95 -29.52 11.23
N ASN A 427 24.96 -29.31 12.07
CA ASN A 427 26.23 -28.68 11.71
C ASN A 427 27.40 -29.65 11.93
N CYS A 428 28.61 -29.29 11.45
CA CYS A 428 29.84 -30.07 11.62
C CYS A 428 30.51 -29.81 12.97
N MET A 429 29.71 -29.82 14.02
CA MET A 429 30.14 -29.59 15.39
C MET A 429 29.18 -30.30 16.35
N VAL A 430 29.68 -30.68 17.51
CA VAL A 430 28.82 -31.03 18.64
C VAL A 430 28.29 -29.72 19.23
N PRO A 431 26.96 -29.49 19.28
CA PRO A 431 26.42 -28.28 19.87
C PRO A 431 26.82 -28.21 21.36
N PRO A 432 27.44 -27.10 21.82
CA PRO A 432 27.86 -26.98 23.22
C PRO A 432 26.68 -26.82 24.19
N PHE A 433 25.50 -26.46 23.68
CA PHE A 433 24.27 -26.30 24.43
C PHE A 433 23.16 -27.09 23.77
N GLN A 434 22.31 -27.73 24.58
CA GLN A 434 21.03 -28.25 24.10
C GLN A 434 20.01 -27.10 24.12
N THR A 435 19.78 -26.51 22.96
CA THR A 435 18.79 -25.43 22.80
C THR A 435 17.60 -25.93 21.97
N PRO A 436 16.36 -25.50 22.31
CA PRO A 436 15.19 -25.89 21.56
C PRO A 436 15.29 -25.32 20.13
N CYS A 437 15.25 -26.22 19.16
CA CYS A 437 15.17 -25.89 17.74
C CYS A 437 13.73 -26.05 17.23
N PRO A 438 13.32 -25.33 16.17
CA PRO A 438 12.04 -25.57 15.53
C PRO A 438 11.97 -27.01 14.99
N LEU A 439 10.79 -27.64 15.00
CA LEU A 439 10.60 -29.03 14.52
C LEU A 439 11.21 -29.31 13.12
N LYS A 440 11.21 -28.30 12.25
CA LYS A 440 11.78 -28.38 10.88
C LYS A 440 13.31 -28.48 10.84
N ALA A 441 14.00 -28.32 11.96
CA ALA A 441 15.45 -28.52 12.06
C ALA A 441 15.85 -30.01 12.10
N GLY A 442 14.88 -30.91 12.32
CA GLY A 442 15.12 -32.33 12.50
C GLY A 442 15.60 -32.68 13.91
N ALA A 443 15.78 -33.98 14.16
CA ALA A 443 16.21 -34.49 15.47
C ALA A 443 17.73 -34.66 15.58
N GLN A 444 18.46 -34.51 14.48
CA GLN A 444 19.90 -34.78 14.42
C GLN A 444 20.68 -33.61 15.01
N GLY A 445 21.39 -33.86 16.11
CA GLY A 445 22.24 -32.85 16.75
C GLY A 445 23.39 -32.40 15.86
N MET A 446 24.04 -33.36 15.20
CA MET A 446 25.23 -33.14 14.37
C MET A 446 24.98 -33.62 12.93
N ARG A 447 25.63 -32.99 11.96
CA ARG A 447 25.68 -33.44 10.57
C ARG A 447 26.50 -34.74 10.47
N PRO A 448 26.10 -35.71 9.63
CA PRO A 448 26.89 -36.92 9.39
C PRO A 448 28.34 -36.61 9.00
N ALA A 449 29.29 -37.37 9.57
CA ALA A 449 30.71 -37.04 9.47
C ALA A 449 31.25 -37.10 8.04
N ASP A 450 30.72 -38.01 7.23
CA ASP A 450 30.99 -38.13 5.81
C ASP A 450 30.59 -36.88 5.02
N GLN A 451 29.68 -36.03 5.52
CA GLN A 451 29.28 -34.78 4.88
C GLN A 451 30.06 -33.56 5.36
N CYS A 452 30.94 -33.72 6.35
CA CYS A 452 31.73 -32.63 6.91
C CYS A 452 33.10 -32.58 6.23
N PRO A 453 33.38 -31.56 5.39
CA PRO A 453 34.62 -31.52 4.61
C PRO A 453 35.88 -31.55 5.48
N GLN A 454 35.81 -30.99 6.68
CA GLN A 454 36.91 -30.90 7.64
C GLN A 454 37.21 -32.22 8.36
N TRP A 455 36.33 -33.23 8.25
CA TRP A 455 36.50 -34.54 8.88
C TRP A 455 36.79 -35.65 7.86
N ARG A 456 36.99 -35.28 6.58
CA ARG A 456 37.40 -36.20 5.51
C ARG A 456 38.91 -36.30 5.34
N SER A 457 39.68 -35.57 6.15
CA SER A 457 41.15 -35.53 6.13
C SER A 457 41.76 -36.43 7.18
#